data_AF-A0A662EU76-F1
#
_entry.id   AF-A0A662EU76-F1
#
_cell.length_a   1.000
_cell.length_b   1.000
_cell.length_c   1.000
_cell.angle_alpha   90.00
_cell.angle_beta   90.00
_cell.angle_gamma   90.00
#
_symmetry.space_group_name_H-M   'P 1'
#
loop_
_entity.id
_entity.type
_entity.pdbx_description
1 polymer ?
#
loop_
_entity_poly.entity_id
_entity_poly.type
_entity_poly.pdbx_seq_one_letter_code
_entity_poly.pdbx_strand_id
1 'polypeptide(L)'
;VQARAFETAAKRGLIPWLPGIVRREVRVRESRLDYAIELAGKQGFLELKSAVHLRGECATYPDAPSARGRRHIALLTELSRKGYPCLIAFIAAHPAADRFCPDVETDPEIGKALLAARAAGVRIYALKLHLTRAGAVVLDSPAIPVVPQNISNR
;
A
#
# COMPACT_ATOMS: atom_id res chain seq x y z
N VAL A 1 -9.48 1.56 12.04
CA VAL A 1 -10.56 1.95 11.09
C VAL A 1 -10.23 1.59 9.65
N GLN A 2 -9.09 2.07 9.12
CA GLN A 2 -8.68 1.84 7.72
C GLN A 2 -8.63 0.36 7.30
N ALA A 3 -7.93 -0.51 8.04
CA ALA A 3 -7.85 -1.94 7.71
C ALA A 3 -9.23 -2.63 7.64
N ARG A 4 -10.14 -2.31 8.58
CA ARG A 4 -11.52 -2.83 8.56
C ARG A 4 -12.31 -2.34 7.35
N ALA A 5 -12.13 -1.08 6.95
CA ALA A 5 -12.76 -0.52 5.76
C ALA A 5 -12.23 -1.19 4.49
N PHE A 6 -10.92 -1.36 4.38
CA PHE A 6 -10.26 -2.09 3.30
C PHE A 6 -10.78 -3.53 3.19
N GLU A 7 -10.83 -4.27 4.30
CA GLU A 7 -11.38 -5.63 4.35
C GLU A 7 -12.85 -5.69 3.94
N THR A 8 -13.65 -4.69 4.34
CA THR A 8 -15.07 -4.60 3.96
C THR A 8 -15.23 -4.33 2.47
N ALA A 9 -14.44 -3.41 1.91
CA ALA A 9 -14.44 -3.10 0.49
C ALA A 9 -13.99 -4.30 -0.36
N ALA A 10 -12.92 -4.99 0.07
CA ALA A 10 -12.44 -6.21 -0.57
C ALA A 10 -13.51 -7.31 -0.59
N LYS A 11 -14.15 -7.59 0.56
CA LYS A 11 -15.23 -8.59 0.67
C LYS A 11 -16.44 -8.29 -0.21
N ARG A 12 -16.70 -7.00 -0.49
CA ARG A 12 -17.80 -6.55 -1.35
C ARG A 12 -17.41 -6.49 -2.83
N GLY A 13 -16.20 -6.90 -3.21
CA GLY A 13 -15.71 -6.82 -4.59
C GLY A 13 -15.49 -5.39 -5.09
N LEU A 14 -15.39 -4.41 -4.19
CA LEU A 14 -15.22 -3.00 -4.54
C LEU A 14 -13.78 -2.65 -4.92
N ILE A 15 -12.84 -3.59 -4.78
CA ILE A 15 -11.42 -3.40 -5.09
C ILE A 15 -11.05 -4.39 -6.21
N PRO A 16 -11.22 -4.04 -7.50
CA PRO A 16 -11.12 -5.00 -8.61
C PRO A 16 -9.75 -5.67 -8.76
N TRP A 17 -8.68 -4.98 -8.33
CA TRP A 17 -7.32 -5.53 -8.38
C TRP A 17 -7.01 -6.50 -7.23
N LEU A 18 -7.89 -6.63 -6.25
CA LEU A 18 -7.76 -7.55 -5.12
C LEU A 18 -8.84 -8.65 -5.21
N PRO A 19 -8.51 -9.82 -5.75
CA PRO A 19 -9.49 -10.92 -5.92
C PRO A 19 -9.96 -11.54 -4.58
N GLY A 20 -9.19 -11.41 -3.49
CA GLY A 20 -9.61 -11.91 -2.18
C GLY A 20 -8.51 -11.90 -1.11
N ILE A 21 -8.93 -11.89 0.15
CA ILE A 21 -8.05 -12.02 1.33
C ILE A 21 -8.27 -13.41 1.92
N VAL A 22 -7.20 -14.20 2.01
CA VAL A 22 -7.24 -15.58 2.55
C VAL A 22 -7.04 -15.56 4.06
N ARG A 23 -6.05 -14.81 4.54
CA ARG A 23 -5.69 -14.76 5.96
C ARG A 23 -5.10 -13.40 6.33
N ARG A 24 -5.31 -13.00 7.58
CA ARG A 24 -4.77 -11.77 8.19
C ARG A 24 -3.54 -12.07 9.04
N GLU A 25 -2.69 -11.06 9.26
CA GLU A 25 -1.55 -11.08 10.19
C GLU A 25 -0.59 -12.26 9.96
N VAL A 26 -0.13 -12.41 8.71
CA VAL A 26 0.65 -13.57 8.29
C VAL A 26 2.11 -13.41 8.66
N ARG A 27 2.60 -14.29 9.55
CA ARG A 27 4.01 -14.36 9.90
C ARG A 27 4.82 -14.89 8.72
N VAL A 28 5.83 -14.13 8.33
CA VAL A 28 6.83 -14.52 7.34
C VAL A 28 8.21 -14.23 7.94
N ARG A 29 8.91 -15.30 8.34
CA ARG A 29 10.16 -15.22 9.10
C ARG A 29 9.98 -14.39 10.38
N GLU A 30 10.78 -13.34 10.56
CA GLU A 30 10.78 -12.41 11.68
C GLU A 30 9.78 -11.24 11.51
N SER A 31 9.05 -11.20 10.40
CA SER A 31 8.08 -10.13 10.10
C SER A 31 6.66 -10.65 10.05
N ARG A 32 5.71 -9.72 10.13
CA ARG A 32 4.28 -10.00 9.99
C ARG A 32 3.72 -9.07 8.93
N LEU A 33 3.24 -9.65 7.84
CA LEU A 33 2.55 -8.95 6.77
C LEU A 33 1.05 -8.94 7.06
N ASP A 34 0.36 -7.90 6.62
CA ASP A 34 -1.05 -7.72 6.97
C ASP A 34 -1.93 -8.85 6.41
N TYR A 35 -1.66 -9.31 5.18
CA TYR A 35 -2.52 -10.28 4.50
C TYR A 35 -1.78 -11.33 3.66
N ALA A 36 -2.27 -12.56 3.69
CA ALA A 36 -2.11 -13.50 2.58
C ALA A 36 -3.32 -13.40 1.65
N ILE A 37 -3.05 -13.41 0.36
CA ILE A 37 -4.04 -13.28 -0.70
C ILE A 37 -3.89 -14.45 -1.68
N GLU A 38 -4.87 -14.64 -2.55
CA GLU A 38 -4.76 -15.53 -3.70
C GLU A 38 -4.84 -14.70 -4.97
N LEU A 39 -3.88 -14.81 -5.89
CA LEU A 39 -3.86 -14.07 -7.14
C LEU A 39 -3.60 -15.04 -8.28
N ALA A 40 -4.58 -15.16 -9.19
CA ALA A 40 -4.53 -16.09 -10.32
C ALA A 40 -4.17 -17.54 -9.90
N GLY A 41 -4.81 -18.05 -8.84
CA GLY A 41 -4.60 -19.40 -8.31
C GLY A 41 -3.27 -19.60 -7.55
N LYS A 42 -2.51 -18.54 -7.28
CA LYS A 42 -1.27 -18.59 -6.49
C LYS A 42 -1.42 -17.84 -5.17
N GLN A 43 -0.93 -18.44 -4.09
CA GLN A 43 -0.82 -17.74 -2.82
C GLN A 43 0.20 -16.60 -2.93
N GLY A 44 -0.20 -15.43 -2.45
CA GLY A 44 0.60 -14.21 -2.42
C GLY A 44 0.48 -13.46 -1.10
N PHE A 45 1.07 -12.28 -1.05
CA PHE A 45 1.12 -11.43 0.13
C PHE A 45 0.73 -10.00 -0.19
N LEU A 46 0.03 -9.34 0.74
CA LEU A 46 -0.32 -7.94 0.64
C LEU A 46 0.03 -7.22 1.96
N GLU A 47 0.70 -6.09 1.82
CA GLU A 47 0.93 -5.14 2.92
C GLU A 47 0.09 -3.88 2.70
N LEU A 48 -0.58 -3.40 3.75
CA LEU A 48 -1.40 -2.20 3.73
C LEU A 48 -0.69 -1.08 4.50
N LYS A 49 -0.61 0.11 3.91
CA LYS A 49 0.02 1.29 4.52
C LYS A 49 -0.95 2.45 4.56
N SER A 50 -0.87 3.25 5.62
CA SER A 50 -1.64 4.49 5.75
C SER A 50 -0.86 5.65 5.14
N ALA A 51 -1.46 6.35 4.16
CA ALA A 51 -0.94 7.56 3.55
C ALA A 51 -1.88 8.72 3.87
N VAL A 52 -1.81 9.23 5.10
CA VAL A 52 -2.73 10.25 5.63
C VAL A 52 -2.22 11.67 5.41
N HIS A 53 -0.91 11.84 5.24
CA HIS A 53 -0.31 13.16 5.05
C HIS A 53 -0.56 13.64 3.63
N LEU A 54 -0.76 14.94 3.45
CA LEU A 54 -1.07 15.55 2.16
C LEU A 54 -0.01 16.59 1.82
N ARG A 55 0.61 16.46 0.64
CA ARG A 55 1.49 17.49 0.05
C ARG A 55 0.92 17.89 -1.31
N GLY A 56 0.26 19.05 -1.38
CA GLY A 56 -0.56 19.41 -2.54
C GLY A 56 -1.75 18.44 -2.66
N GLU A 57 -1.80 17.67 -3.75
CA GLU A 57 -2.83 16.63 -3.96
C GLU A 57 -2.28 15.20 -3.77
N CYS A 58 -0.99 15.06 -3.46
CA CYS A 58 -0.36 13.78 -3.14
C CYS A 58 -0.69 13.37 -1.70
N ALA A 59 -1.34 12.23 -1.52
CA ALA A 59 -1.25 11.49 -0.27
C ALA A 59 0.15 10.88 -0.15
N THR A 60 0.83 11.09 0.98
CA THR A 60 2.23 10.67 1.14
C THR A 60 2.44 9.65 2.26
N TYR A 61 3.48 8.83 2.07
CA TYR A 61 3.98 7.88 3.05
C TYR A 61 5.52 7.78 2.95
N PRO A 62 6.24 7.74 4.09
CA PRO A 62 5.72 7.77 5.45
C PRO A 62 5.58 9.20 5.99
N ASP A 63 4.92 9.32 7.15
CA ASP A 63 4.81 10.56 7.94
C ASP A 63 6.01 10.79 8.87
N ALA A 64 6.77 9.74 9.15
CA ALA A 64 8.06 9.77 9.85
C ALA A 64 9.01 8.67 9.29
N PRO A 65 10.34 8.79 9.45
CA PRO A 65 11.27 7.74 9.04
C PRO A 65 10.83 6.34 9.49
N SER A 66 10.67 5.39 8.56
CA SER A 66 10.02 4.11 8.85
C SER A 66 10.91 2.92 8.50
N ALA A 67 11.82 2.58 9.43
CA ALA A 67 12.63 1.36 9.30
C ALA A 67 11.77 0.09 9.17
N ARG A 68 10.61 0.05 9.84
CA ARG A 68 9.64 -1.05 9.71
C ARG A 68 9.01 -1.09 8.32
N GLY A 69 8.61 0.06 7.77
CA GLY A 69 8.11 0.17 6.40
C GLY A 69 9.10 -0.38 5.38
N ARG A 70 10.35 0.08 5.46
CA ARG A 70 11.46 -0.39 4.60
C ARG A 70 11.68 -1.90 4.70
N ARG A 71 11.67 -2.47 5.91
CA ARG A 71 11.79 -3.93 6.10
C ARG A 71 10.65 -4.71 5.44
N HIS A 72 9.41 -4.24 5.56
CA HIS A 72 8.26 -4.92 4.94
C HIS A 72 8.33 -4.84 3.41
N ILE A 73 8.74 -3.69 2.85
CA ILE A 73 8.93 -3.52 1.39
C ILE A 73 10.05 -4.45 0.89
N ALA A 74 11.17 -4.53 1.62
CA ALA A 74 12.28 -5.43 1.27
C ALA A 74 11.82 -6.90 1.32
N LEU A 75 11.03 -7.29 2.32
CA LEU A 75 10.48 -8.64 2.41
C LEU A 75 9.56 -8.97 1.23
N LEU A 76 8.64 -8.07 0.85
CA LEU A 76 7.81 -8.24 -0.36
C LEU A 76 8.67 -8.36 -1.62
N THR A 77 9.75 -7.58 -1.71
CA THR A 77 10.70 -7.65 -2.84
C THR A 77 11.34 -9.04 -2.93
N GLU A 78 11.80 -9.60 -1.81
CA GLU A 78 12.38 -10.94 -1.77
C GLU A 78 11.37 -12.04 -2.10
N LEU A 79 10.14 -11.93 -1.59
CA LEU A 79 9.05 -12.88 -1.88
C LEU A 79 8.67 -12.82 -3.37
N SER A 80 8.59 -11.63 -3.94
CA SER A 80 8.32 -11.44 -5.38
C SER A 80 9.40 -12.09 -6.24
N ARG A 81 10.68 -11.93 -5.89
CA ARG A 81 11.80 -12.61 -6.58
C ARG A 81 11.74 -14.13 -6.50
N LYS A 82 11.07 -14.68 -5.48
CA LYS A 82 10.82 -16.11 -5.33
C LYS A 82 9.56 -16.60 -6.07
N GLY A 83 8.88 -15.72 -6.80
CA GLY A 83 7.71 -16.05 -7.61
C GLY A 83 6.37 -15.93 -6.86
N TYR A 84 6.35 -15.42 -5.63
CA TYR A 84 5.10 -15.14 -4.93
C TYR A 84 4.49 -13.82 -5.43
N PRO A 85 3.20 -13.79 -5.81
CA PRO A 85 2.51 -12.53 -6.06
C PRO A 85 2.56 -11.62 -4.83
N CYS A 86 3.07 -10.41 -4.97
CA CYS A 86 3.24 -9.47 -3.86
C CYS A 86 2.61 -8.12 -4.20
N LEU A 87 1.83 -7.61 -3.25
CA LEU A 87 1.13 -6.33 -3.35
C LEU A 87 1.51 -5.44 -2.17
N ILE A 88 1.60 -4.15 -2.42
CA ILE A 88 1.56 -3.13 -1.37
C ILE A 88 0.49 -2.10 -1.74
N ALA A 89 -0.39 -1.79 -0.80
CA ALA A 89 -1.50 -0.86 -1.01
C ALA A 89 -1.43 0.30 -0.01
N PHE A 90 -1.54 1.52 -0.52
CA PHE A 90 -1.57 2.74 0.28
C PHE A 90 -3.00 3.28 0.39
N ILE A 91 -3.47 3.51 1.61
CA ILE A 91 -4.74 4.17 1.87
C ILE A 91 -4.50 5.67 1.94
N ALA A 92 -4.84 6.37 0.86
CA ALA A 92 -4.95 7.81 0.82
C ALA A 92 -6.19 8.23 1.62
N ALA A 93 -5.99 8.55 2.89
CA ALA A 93 -7.07 8.81 3.84
C ALA A 93 -7.47 10.30 3.91
N HIS A 94 -7.46 10.99 2.75
CA HIS A 94 -7.67 12.44 2.68
C HIS A 94 -8.61 12.80 1.51
N PRO A 95 -9.67 13.61 1.72
CA PRO A 95 -10.64 13.92 0.68
C PRO A 95 -10.05 14.74 -0.49
N ALA A 96 -8.98 15.49 -0.25
CA ALA A 96 -8.27 16.24 -1.31
C ALA A 96 -7.17 15.42 -2.02
N ALA A 97 -6.89 14.18 -1.60
CA ALA A 97 -5.91 13.36 -2.30
C ALA A 97 -6.45 12.88 -3.65
N ASP A 98 -5.66 13.02 -4.71
CA ASP A 98 -5.99 12.50 -6.04
C ASP A 98 -4.97 11.46 -6.53
N ARG A 99 -3.78 11.44 -5.94
CA ARG A 99 -2.69 10.51 -6.23
C ARG A 99 -1.88 10.18 -4.98
N PHE A 100 -1.09 9.12 -5.05
CA PHE A 100 -0.14 8.74 -4.02
C PHE A 100 1.29 9.01 -4.46
N CYS A 101 2.11 9.54 -3.54
CA CYS A 101 3.52 9.86 -3.76
C CYS A 101 4.35 9.43 -2.53
N PRO A 102 5.47 8.68 -2.68
CA PRO A 102 6.31 8.37 -1.52
C PRO A 102 6.96 9.66 -0.97
N ASP A 103 7.00 9.80 0.36
CA ASP A 103 7.61 10.97 1.03
C ASP A 103 9.12 10.76 1.18
N VAL A 104 9.87 11.07 0.12
CA VAL A 104 11.33 10.93 0.10
C VAL A 104 12.05 12.02 0.90
N GLU A 105 11.39 13.13 1.21
CA GLU A 105 11.92 14.13 2.14
C GLU A 105 11.92 13.59 3.57
N THR A 106 10.87 12.85 3.95
CA THR A 106 10.74 12.24 5.27
C THR A 106 11.57 10.96 5.42
N ASP A 107 11.59 10.06 4.42
CA ASP A 107 12.44 8.87 4.42
C ASP A 107 13.02 8.64 3.01
N PRO A 108 14.23 9.14 2.72
CA PRO A 108 14.85 9.00 1.39
C PRO A 108 14.97 7.55 0.91
N GLU A 109 15.10 6.61 1.84
CA GLU A 109 15.27 5.20 1.54
C GLU A 109 13.94 4.50 1.20
N ILE A 110 12.78 5.08 1.56
CA ILE A 110 11.48 4.51 1.21
C ILE A 110 11.25 4.52 -0.30
N GLY A 111 11.64 5.61 -0.97
CA GLY A 111 11.49 5.76 -2.42
C GLY A 111 12.31 4.71 -3.17
N LYS A 112 13.57 4.55 -2.78
CA LYS A 112 14.46 3.52 -3.32
C LYS A 112 13.91 2.11 -3.09
N ALA A 113 13.40 1.84 -1.88
CA ALA A 113 12.81 0.55 -1.55
C ALA A 113 11.58 0.23 -2.42
N LEU A 114 10.68 1.20 -2.65
CA LEU A 114 9.50 1.02 -3.50
C LEU A 114 9.87 0.86 -4.98
N LEU A 115 10.88 1.58 -5.47
CA LEU A 115 11.40 1.40 -6.82
C LEU A 115 11.97 -0.02 -7.01
N ALA A 116 12.76 -0.50 -6.06
CA ALA A 116 13.31 -1.86 -6.07
C ALA A 116 12.21 -2.93 -6.00
N ALA A 117 11.18 -2.70 -5.18
CA ALA A 117 10.02 -3.60 -5.08
C ALA A 117 9.27 -3.69 -6.41
N ARG A 118 8.99 -2.54 -7.04
CA ARG A 118 8.35 -2.49 -8.36
C ARG A 118 9.17 -3.22 -9.41
N ALA A 119 10.50 -3.00 -9.44
CA ALA A 119 11.39 -3.68 -10.37
C ALA A 119 11.43 -5.21 -10.15
N ALA A 120 11.22 -5.67 -8.91
CA ALA A 120 11.12 -7.09 -8.58
C ALA A 120 9.75 -7.72 -8.85
N GLY A 121 8.76 -6.95 -9.34
CA GLY A 121 7.41 -7.44 -9.65
C GLY A 121 6.37 -7.22 -8.56
N VAL A 122 6.69 -6.51 -7.47
CA VAL A 122 5.68 -6.11 -6.47
C VAL A 122 4.74 -5.09 -7.11
N ARG A 123 3.43 -5.37 -7.03
CA ARG A 123 2.39 -4.45 -7.53
C ARG A 123 2.08 -3.41 -6.47
N ILE A 124 2.16 -2.14 -6.84
CA ILE A 124 1.92 -1.02 -5.94
C ILE A 124 0.58 -0.39 -6.29
N TYR A 125 -0.31 -0.34 -5.31
CA TYR A 125 -1.63 0.26 -5.43
C TYR A 125 -1.80 1.40 -4.43
N ALA A 126 -2.69 2.33 -4.74
CA ALA A 126 -3.21 3.27 -3.78
C ALA A 126 -4.72 3.37 -3.96
N LEU A 127 -5.46 3.49 -2.87
CA LEU A 127 -6.91 3.68 -2.86
C LEU A 127 -7.27 4.88 -2.00
N LYS A 128 -8.37 5.53 -2.33
CA LYS A 128 -8.84 6.71 -1.60
C LYS A 128 -10.01 6.34 -0.71
N LEU A 129 -9.82 6.54 0.58
CA LEU A 129 -10.83 6.37 1.61
C LEU A 129 -10.97 7.68 2.37
N HIS A 130 -12.17 8.07 2.78
CA HIS A 130 -12.32 9.16 3.75
C HIS A 130 -13.38 8.84 4.80
N LEU A 131 -13.23 9.46 5.97
CA LEU A 131 -14.22 9.44 7.03
C LEU A 131 -15.10 10.69 6.90
N THR A 132 -16.40 10.49 6.78
CA THR A 132 -17.38 11.57 6.78
C THR A 132 -17.57 12.13 8.20
N ARG A 133 -18.12 13.35 8.30
CA ARG A 133 -18.49 13.93 9.62
C ARG A 133 -19.49 13.09 10.41
N ALA A 134 -20.33 12.31 9.71
CA ALA A 134 -21.29 11.39 10.31
C ALA A 134 -20.67 10.04 10.75
N GLY A 135 -19.35 9.86 10.61
CA GLY A 135 -18.64 8.65 11.03
C GLY A 135 -18.68 7.50 10.02
N ALA A 136 -19.30 7.68 8.85
CA ALA A 136 -19.27 6.69 7.77
C ALA A 136 -17.92 6.73 7.03
N VAL A 137 -17.39 5.56 6.67
CA VAL A 137 -16.21 5.44 5.81
C VAL A 137 -16.65 5.25 4.37
N VAL A 138 -16.14 6.10 3.48
CA VAL A 138 -16.45 6.10 2.05
C VAL A 138 -15.21 5.68 1.27
N LEU A 139 -15.40 4.78 0.29
CA LEU A 139 -14.41 4.46 -0.74
C LEU A 139 -14.68 5.34 -1.95
N ASP A 140 -13.91 6.41 -2.11
CA ASP A 140 -14.06 7.32 -3.25
C ASP A 140 -13.53 6.70 -4.54
N SER A 141 -12.37 6.04 -4.45
CA SER A 141 -11.76 5.36 -5.57
C SER A 141 -11.02 4.11 -5.13
N PRO A 142 -11.25 2.96 -5.79
CA PRO A 142 -10.52 1.74 -5.49
C PRO A 142 -9.08 1.78 -6.02
N ALA A 143 -8.75 2.70 -6.92
CA ALA A 143 -7.40 2.89 -7.46
C ALA A 143 -7.18 4.36 -7.82
N ILE A 144 -6.18 4.98 -7.19
CA ILE A 144 -5.67 6.30 -7.58
C ILE A 144 -4.25 6.16 -8.14
N PRO A 145 -3.78 7.09 -8.99
CA PRO A 145 -2.43 7.05 -9.54
C PRO A 145 -1.34 6.94 -8.47
N VAL A 146 -0.37 6.06 -8.70
CA VAL A 146 0.85 5.93 -7.91
C VAL A 146 1.96 6.64 -8.68
N VAL A 147 2.35 7.82 -8.22
CA VAL A 147 3.39 8.62 -8.88
C VAL A 147 4.74 8.25 -8.25
N PRO A 148 5.67 7.66 -9.02
CA PRO A 148 7.04 7.54 -8.54
C PRO A 148 7.59 8.95 -8.37
N GLN A 149 8.07 9.28 -7.17
CA GLN A 149 8.84 10.51 -7.02
C GLN A 149 10.13 10.34 -7.82
N ASN A 150 10.29 11.17 -8.85
CA ASN A 150 11.60 11.39 -9.44
C ASN A 150 12.47 11.94 -8.32
N ILE A 151 13.59 11.28 -8.05
CA ILE A 151 14.69 11.90 -7.33
C ILE A 151 15.26 12.92 -8.32
N SER A 152 14.57 14.05 -8.50
CA SER A 152 15.17 15.19 -9.18
C SER A 152 16.30 15.63 -8.26
N ASN A 153 17.54 15.33 -8.68
CA ASN A 153 18.73 15.99 -8.16
C ASN A 153 18.40 17.48 -8.05
N ARG A 154 18.29 17.98 -6.82
CA ARG A 154 18.58 19.39 -6.58
C ARG A 154 20.05 19.63 -6.90
#